data_AF-A0A7Z9E2J6-F1
#
_entry.id   AF-A0A7Z9E2J6-F1
#
_cell.length_a   1.000
_cell.length_b   1.000
_cell.length_c   1.000
_cell.angle_alpha   90.00
_cell.angle_beta   90.00
_cell.angle_gamma   90.00
#
_symmetry.space_group_name_H-M   'P 1'
#
loop_
_entity.id
_entity.type
_entity.pdbx_description
1 polymer ?
#
loop_
_entity_poly.entity_id
_entity_poly.type
_entity_poly.pdbx_seq_one_letter_code
_entity_poly.pdbx_strand_id
1 'polypeptide(L)'
;MLTSLIENLKEVKDFRKSQGKRYSLWEVLLVVVLGVMSGHQGYREIDTQKERGHGREITRRVSVFKKSIKIESPWEHIQSIIQVERWGYRGKKPYRETVYYISSIWEKAEFFSQKFKGHWGIENQVHWVKDVLFKEDSMKIHQVQAATNWALLNTLGLNIFRGLGFWSITEGRRWLGNHWEKLVAIS
;
A
#
# COMPACT_ATOMS: atom_id res chain seq x y z
N MET A 1 28.75 42.90 1.50
CA MET A 1 28.65 41.80 2.47
C MET A 1 27.98 40.63 1.77
N LEU A 2 28.49 39.41 1.93
CA LEU A 2 27.80 38.20 1.49
C LEU A 2 26.58 37.99 2.39
N THR A 3 25.38 38.28 1.88
CA THR A 3 24.13 37.88 2.54
C THR A 3 24.04 36.36 2.61
N SER A 4 23.61 35.84 3.75
CA SER A 4 23.42 34.40 3.93
C SER A 4 22.31 33.87 3.00
N LEU A 5 22.37 32.58 2.65
CA LEU A 5 21.30 31.92 1.89
C LEU A 5 19.93 32.09 2.58
N ILE A 6 19.92 32.05 3.91
CA ILE A 6 18.69 32.19 4.72
C ILE A 6 18.09 33.59 4.57
N GLU A 7 18.92 34.64 4.60
CA GLU A 7 18.45 36.02 4.39
C GLU A 7 17.81 36.17 3.00
N ASN A 8 18.45 35.62 1.96
CA ASN A 8 17.89 35.64 0.60
C ASN A 8 16.57 34.88 0.49
N LEU A 9 16.42 33.74 1.19
CA LEU A 9 15.18 32.96 1.18
C LEU A 9 14.03 33.64 1.93
N LYS A 10 14.33 34.47 2.95
CA LYS A 10 13.31 35.22 3.70
C LYS A 10 12.69 36.36 2.89
N GLU A 11 13.43 36.94 1.94
CA GLU A 11 12.94 37.97 1.03
C GLU A 11 11.97 37.43 -0.04
N VAL A 12 11.87 36.10 -0.20
CA VAL A 12 10.97 35.48 -1.18
C VAL A 12 9.52 35.64 -0.73
N LYS A 13 8.76 36.41 -1.51
CA LYS A 13 7.33 36.64 -1.29
C LYS A 13 6.53 35.32 -1.27
N ASP A 14 5.71 35.13 -0.23
CA ASP A 14 4.87 33.94 -0.09
C ASP A 14 3.52 34.05 -0.83
N PHE A 15 3.46 33.46 -2.02
CA PHE A 15 2.27 33.43 -2.88
C PHE A 15 1.22 32.37 -2.48
N ARG A 16 1.46 31.54 -1.45
CA ARG A 16 0.51 30.50 -1.04
C ARG A 16 -0.75 31.15 -0.42
N LYS A 17 -1.91 30.49 -0.57
CA LYS A 17 -3.17 30.88 0.09
C LYS A 17 -3.11 30.59 1.59
N SER A 18 -3.95 31.23 2.40
CA SER A 18 -3.98 31.04 3.86
C SER A 18 -4.37 29.62 4.29
N GLN A 19 -5.25 28.96 3.54
CA GLN A 19 -5.56 27.54 3.75
C GLN A 19 -4.33 26.68 3.44
N GLY A 20 -3.82 25.98 4.46
CA GLY A 20 -2.73 25.01 4.33
C GLY A 20 -1.32 25.56 4.59
N LYS A 21 -1.15 26.83 4.99
CA LYS A 21 0.15 27.37 5.45
C LYS A 21 0.52 26.82 6.83
N ARG A 22 1.22 25.67 6.87
CA ARG A 22 1.74 25.06 8.12
C ARG A 22 3.15 25.54 8.50
N TYR A 23 3.94 25.97 7.53
CA TYR A 23 5.34 26.39 7.71
C TYR A 23 5.64 27.64 6.89
N SER A 24 6.63 28.43 7.31
CA SER A 24 7.08 29.62 6.60
C SER A 24 7.65 29.24 5.24
N LEU A 25 7.49 30.09 4.21
CA LEU A 25 7.93 29.75 2.86
C LEU A 25 9.44 29.52 2.80
N TRP A 26 10.23 30.36 3.47
CA TRP A 26 11.69 30.25 3.47
C TRP A 26 12.19 28.93 4.05
N GLU A 27 11.49 28.34 5.04
CA GLU A 27 11.82 27.02 5.61
C GLU A 27 11.59 25.90 4.58
N VAL A 28 10.48 25.99 3.83
CA VAL A 28 10.15 25.03 2.77
C VAL A 28 11.17 25.12 1.64
N LEU A 29 11.53 26.34 1.22
CA LEU A 29 12.53 26.56 0.19
C LEU A 29 13.92 26.08 0.61
N LEU A 30 14.30 26.28 1.88
CA LEU A 30 15.58 25.80 2.41
C LEU A 30 15.68 24.26 2.31
N VAL A 31 14.61 23.54 2.69
CA VAL A 31 14.57 22.07 2.57
C VAL A 31 14.67 21.62 1.12
N VAL A 32 14.03 22.33 0.18
CA VAL A 32 14.13 22.04 -1.26
C VAL A 32 15.56 22.23 -1.77
N VAL A 33 16.19 23.36 -1.43
CA VAL A 33 17.55 23.66 -1.84
C VAL A 33 18.53 22.63 -1.29
N LEU A 34 18.41 22.26 0.00
CA LEU A 34 19.23 21.21 0.62
C LEU A 34 19.01 19.84 -0.05
N GLY A 35 17.78 19.51 -0.42
CA GLY A 35 17.45 18.30 -1.18
C GLY A 35 18.14 18.27 -2.54
N VAL A 36 18.04 19.37 -3.31
CA VAL A 36 18.68 19.52 -4.63
C VAL A 36 20.21 19.47 -4.51
N MET A 37 20.79 20.17 -3.53
CA MET A 37 22.24 20.13 -3.26
C MET A 37 22.72 18.73 -2.86
N SER A 38 21.86 17.93 -2.24
CA SER A 38 22.12 16.54 -1.88
C SER A 38 21.82 15.55 -3.03
N GLY A 39 21.58 16.04 -4.25
CA GLY A 39 21.37 15.22 -5.45
C GLY A 39 19.94 14.74 -5.68
N HIS A 40 18.96 15.17 -4.88
CA HIS A 40 17.56 14.79 -5.07
C HIS A 40 16.91 15.68 -6.13
N GLN A 41 16.35 15.09 -7.19
CA GLN A 41 15.78 15.86 -8.31
C GLN A 41 14.29 16.18 -8.17
N GLY A 42 13.68 15.88 -7.01
CA GLY A 42 12.35 16.40 -6.63
C GLY A 42 11.59 15.53 -5.63
N TYR A 43 10.38 15.97 -5.26
CA TYR A 43 9.48 15.27 -4.32
C TYR A 43 8.98 13.88 -4.79
N ARG A 44 9.39 13.43 -5.98
CA ARG A 44 8.87 12.21 -6.61
C ARG A 44 9.45 10.94 -6.00
N GLU A 45 10.57 11.05 -5.31
CA GLU A 45 11.43 9.91 -4.97
C GLU A 45 11.01 9.22 -3.68
N ILE A 46 10.39 9.92 -2.73
CA ILE A 46 10.10 9.37 -1.39
C ILE A 46 8.69 9.77 -0.92
N ASP A 47 7.89 8.76 -0.55
CA ASP A 47 6.63 8.92 0.18
C ASP A 47 6.76 8.27 1.56
N THR A 48 6.25 8.92 2.61
CA THR A 48 6.27 8.37 3.99
C THR A 48 4.90 8.46 4.62
N GLN A 49 4.42 7.34 5.13
CA GLN A 49 3.10 7.20 5.73
C GLN A 49 3.20 6.60 7.13
N LYS A 50 2.32 7.04 8.03
CA LYS A 50 2.22 6.53 9.41
C LYS A 50 0.80 6.05 9.67
N GLU A 51 0.69 4.85 10.22
CA GLU A 51 -0.57 4.24 10.62
C GLU A 51 -0.47 3.78 12.09
N ARG A 52 -1.52 4.05 12.86
CA ARG A 52 -1.68 3.61 14.24
C ARG A 52 -3.05 2.97 14.41
N GLY A 53 -3.10 1.74 14.92
CA GLY A 53 -4.36 1.05 15.16
C GLY A 53 -4.17 -0.38 15.67
N HIS A 54 -5.11 -0.87 16.48
CA HIS A 54 -5.15 -2.25 17.00
C HIS A 54 -3.82 -2.72 17.63
N GLY A 55 -3.15 -1.85 18.40
CA GLY A 55 -1.86 -2.15 19.03
C GLY A 55 -0.66 -2.22 18.08
N ARG A 56 -0.81 -1.72 16.84
CA ARG A 56 0.26 -1.62 15.85
C ARG A 56 0.54 -0.16 15.52
N GLU A 57 1.82 0.18 15.47
CA GLU A 57 2.33 1.42 14.91
C GLU A 57 3.23 1.06 13.73
N ILE A 58 2.89 1.56 12.55
CA ILE A 58 3.59 1.24 11.31
C ILE A 58 3.93 2.54 10.61
N THR A 59 5.22 2.79 10.44
CA THR A 59 5.71 3.78 9.48
C THR A 59 6.18 3.03 8.25
N ARG A 60 5.74 3.48 7.08
CA ARG A 60 6.15 2.96 5.78
C ARG A 60 6.79 4.07 4.98
N ARG A 61 7.96 3.83 4.41
CA ARG A 61 8.63 4.70 3.45
C ARG A 61 8.75 3.96 2.12
N VAL A 62 8.31 4.60 1.06
CA VAL A 62 8.47 4.11 -0.31
C VAL A 62 9.46 5.02 -1.01
N SER A 63 10.55 4.44 -1.51
CA SER A 63 11.56 5.13 -2.29
C SER A 63 11.58 4.56 -3.71
N VAL A 64 11.59 5.41 -4.74
CA VAL A 64 11.58 4.96 -6.15
C VAL A 64 12.83 5.46 -6.85
N PHE A 65 13.60 4.53 -7.39
CA PHE A 65 14.85 4.77 -8.08
C PHE A 65 14.68 4.49 -9.57
N LYS A 66 15.10 5.44 -10.41
CA LYS A 66 15.11 5.22 -11.85
C LYS A 66 16.16 4.17 -12.16
N LYS A 67 15.87 3.29 -13.13
CA LYS A 67 16.90 2.39 -13.66
C LYS A 67 18.13 3.18 -14.09
N SER A 68 19.25 2.92 -13.42
CA SER A 68 20.55 3.56 -13.66
C SER A 68 21.52 2.66 -14.43
N ILE A 69 21.23 1.36 -14.51
CA ILE A 69 22.05 0.35 -15.17
C ILE A 69 21.30 -0.28 -16.35
N LYS A 70 22.03 -0.70 -17.39
CA LYS A 70 21.45 -1.51 -18.45
C LYS A 70 21.17 -2.91 -17.87
N ILE A 71 19.91 -3.31 -17.90
CA ILE A 71 19.48 -4.64 -17.44
C ILE A 71 19.24 -5.47 -18.69
N GLU A 72 19.90 -6.64 -18.76
CA GLU A 72 19.83 -7.58 -19.88
C GLU A 72 18.52 -8.39 -19.87
N SER A 73 18.25 -9.06 -20.98
CA SER A 73 17.11 -9.97 -21.15
C SER A 73 17.04 -11.02 -20.03
N PRO A 74 15.85 -11.33 -19.48
CA PRO A 74 14.50 -10.94 -19.94
C PRO A 74 13.96 -9.62 -19.35
N TRP A 75 14.76 -8.88 -18.58
CA TRP A 75 14.29 -7.79 -17.72
C TRP A 75 14.49 -6.38 -18.31
N GLU A 76 14.64 -6.30 -19.63
CA GLU A 76 14.92 -5.06 -20.37
C GLU A 76 13.85 -3.99 -20.15
N HIS A 77 12.60 -4.45 -19.96
CA HIS A 77 11.41 -3.63 -19.76
C HIS A 77 11.33 -2.95 -18.39
N ILE A 78 12.20 -3.27 -17.43
CA ILE A 78 12.22 -2.61 -16.12
C ILE A 78 12.61 -1.13 -16.30
N GLN A 79 11.83 -0.25 -15.68
CA GLN A 79 12.04 1.21 -15.69
C GLN A 79 12.37 1.75 -14.28
N SER A 80 11.94 1.05 -13.22
CA SER A 80 12.14 1.51 -11.84
C SER A 80 12.41 0.37 -10.86
N ILE A 81 13.16 0.70 -9.81
CA ILE A 81 13.37 -0.12 -8.62
C ILE A 81 12.72 0.62 -7.45
N ILE A 82 11.88 -0.06 -6.69
CA ILE A 82 11.12 0.51 -5.59
C ILE A 82 11.56 -0.17 -4.30
N GLN A 83 11.99 0.62 -3.32
CA GLN A 83 12.30 0.15 -1.97
C GLN A 83 11.14 0.53 -1.05
N VAL A 84 10.65 -0.44 -0.29
CA VAL A 84 9.62 -0.22 0.73
C VAL A 84 10.21 -0.60 2.08
N GLU A 85 10.52 0.42 2.89
CA GLU A 85 10.90 0.23 4.28
C GLU A 85 9.66 0.31 5.18
N ARG A 86 9.55 -0.60 6.14
CA ARG A 86 8.48 -0.65 7.13
C ARG A 86 9.09 -0.81 8.50
N TRP A 87 8.71 0.04 9.45
CA TRP A 87 9.17 -0.09 10.82
C TRP A 87 8.14 0.42 11.82
N GLY A 88 8.28 0.00 13.07
CA GLY A 88 7.45 0.46 14.17
C GLY A 88 7.27 -0.64 15.19
N TYR A 89 6.07 -0.76 15.74
CA TYR A 89 5.76 -1.68 16.84
C TYR A 89 4.58 -2.58 16.50
N ARG A 90 4.73 -3.86 16.81
CA ARG A 90 3.62 -4.82 16.88
C ARG A 90 3.46 -5.21 18.36
N GLY A 91 2.43 -4.67 19.02
CA GLY A 91 2.34 -4.73 20.47
C GLY A 91 3.54 -4.02 21.10
N LYS A 92 4.34 -4.74 21.89
CA LYS A 92 5.57 -4.22 22.54
C LYS A 92 6.87 -4.53 21.79
N LYS A 93 6.80 -5.24 20.66
CA LYS A 93 8.01 -5.67 19.92
C LYS A 93 8.29 -4.71 18.76
N PRO A 94 9.47 -4.08 18.70
CA PRO A 94 9.86 -3.29 17.54
C PRO A 94 10.12 -4.22 16.34
N TYR A 95 9.87 -3.73 15.15
CA TYR A 95 10.21 -4.42 13.92
C TYR A 95 10.71 -3.44 12.86
N ARG A 96 11.56 -3.92 11.96
CA ARG A 96 12.01 -3.22 10.75
C ARG A 96 12.16 -4.23 9.63
N GLU A 97 11.62 -3.90 8.47
CA GLU A 97 11.61 -4.72 7.27
C GLU A 97 11.89 -3.83 6.06
N THR A 98 12.66 -4.33 5.11
CA THR A 98 12.90 -3.66 3.82
C THR A 98 12.59 -4.65 2.72
N VAL A 99 11.73 -4.27 1.79
CA VAL A 99 11.34 -5.07 0.62
C VAL A 99 11.65 -4.29 -0.64
N TYR A 100 12.19 -4.97 -1.65
CA TYR A 100 12.47 -4.38 -2.96
C TYR A 100 11.48 -4.91 -4.00
N TYR A 101 11.01 -4.02 -4.88
CA TYR A 101 10.16 -4.32 -6.01
C TYR A 101 10.80 -3.77 -7.28
N ILE A 102 10.44 -4.39 -8.41
CA ILE A 102 10.79 -3.93 -9.74
C ILE A 102 9.51 -3.56 -10.48
N SER A 103 9.57 -2.53 -11.33
CA SER A 103 8.43 -2.16 -12.17
C SER A 103 8.88 -1.78 -13.57
N SER A 104 8.04 -2.14 -14.54
CA SER A 104 8.13 -1.70 -15.93
C SER A 104 7.71 -0.24 -16.13
N ILE A 105 7.27 0.44 -15.07
CA ILE A 105 6.75 1.80 -15.12
C ILE A 105 7.65 2.71 -14.27
N TRP A 106 7.87 3.93 -14.75
CA TRP A 106 8.53 5.00 -14.01
C TRP A 106 7.50 5.99 -13.48
N GLU A 107 7.18 5.90 -12.20
CA GLU A 107 6.18 6.72 -11.53
C GLU A 107 6.63 7.22 -10.16
N LYS A 108 5.86 8.15 -9.57
CA LYS A 108 6.18 8.73 -8.26
C LYS A 108 6.01 7.72 -7.12
N ALA A 109 6.75 7.92 -6.02
CA ALA A 109 6.60 7.12 -4.79
C ALA A 109 5.16 7.09 -4.26
N GLU A 110 4.42 8.20 -4.36
CA GLU A 110 3.01 8.28 -3.97
C GLU A 110 2.14 7.29 -4.76
N PHE A 111 2.33 7.18 -6.07
CA PHE A 111 1.58 6.25 -6.93
C PHE A 111 1.78 4.81 -6.46
N PHE A 112 3.02 4.39 -6.23
CA PHE A 112 3.32 3.06 -5.73
C PHE A 112 2.81 2.85 -4.31
N SER A 113 2.93 3.85 -3.44
CA SER A 113 2.41 3.80 -2.07
C SER A 113 0.91 3.56 -2.02
N GLN A 114 0.13 4.26 -2.87
CA GLN A 114 -1.30 4.02 -3.03
C GLN A 114 -1.60 2.63 -3.58
N LYS A 115 -0.84 2.14 -4.57
CA LYS A 115 -1.00 0.79 -5.12
C LYS A 115 -0.70 -0.29 -4.09
N PHE A 116 0.36 -0.13 -3.29
CA PHE A 116 0.67 -1.04 -2.20
C PHE A 116 -0.47 -1.06 -1.17
N LYS A 117 -1.02 0.09 -0.80
CA LYS A 117 -2.22 0.17 0.05
C LYS A 117 -3.44 -0.53 -0.55
N GLY A 118 -3.72 -0.32 -1.83
CA GLY A 118 -4.81 -0.99 -2.52
C GLY A 118 -4.64 -2.51 -2.54
N HIS A 119 -3.41 -2.99 -2.71
CA HIS A 119 -3.10 -4.42 -2.67
C HIS A 119 -3.34 -5.03 -1.28
N TRP A 120 -3.06 -4.30 -0.19
CA TRP A 120 -3.46 -4.72 1.17
C TRP A 120 -4.99 -4.91 1.30
N GLY A 121 -5.78 -4.17 0.53
CA GLY A 121 -7.22 -4.36 0.44
C GLY A 121 -7.59 -5.76 -0.08
N ILE A 122 -6.86 -6.29 -1.06
CA ILE A 122 -7.07 -7.65 -1.58
C ILE A 122 -6.77 -8.68 -0.49
N GLU A 123 -5.64 -8.53 0.20
CA GLU A 123 -5.26 -9.41 1.30
C GLU A 123 -6.31 -9.42 2.43
N ASN A 124 -6.72 -8.24 2.89
CA ASN A 124 -7.67 -8.13 3.99
C ASN A 124 -9.11 -8.51 3.59
N GLN A 125 -9.55 -8.20 2.37
CA GLN A 125 -10.94 -8.41 1.98
C GLN A 125 -11.17 -9.77 1.34
N VAL A 126 -10.16 -10.37 0.70
CA VAL A 126 -10.28 -11.67 0.02
C VAL A 126 -9.62 -12.76 0.84
N HIS A 127 -8.32 -12.66 1.08
CA HIS A 127 -7.55 -13.74 1.72
C HIS A 127 -7.96 -13.95 3.17
N TRP A 128 -7.98 -12.90 3.99
CA TRP A 128 -8.43 -13.02 5.39
C TRP A 128 -9.83 -13.62 5.54
N VAL A 129 -10.76 -13.28 4.64
CA VAL A 129 -12.11 -13.86 4.66
C VAL A 129 -12.07 -15.36 4.38
N LYS A 130 -11.28 -15.80 3.41
CA LYS A 130 -11.09 -17.22 3.10
C LYS A 130 -10.42 -17.96 4.26
N ASP A 131 -9.35 -17.39 4.80
CA ASP A 131 -8.53 -18.04 5.81
C ASP A 131 -9.25 -18.14 7.16
N VAL A 132 -9.94 -17.07 7.58
CA VAL A 132 -10.56 -16.98 8.92
C VAL A 132 -12.05 -17.30 8.91
N LEU A 133 -12.81 -16.73 7.97
CA LEU A 133 -14.27 -16.95 7.95
C LEU A 133 -14.62 -18.28 7.29
N PHE A 134 -14.01 -18.60 6.15
CA PHE A 134 -14.19 -19.91 5.51
C PHE A 134 -13.25 -20.99 6.05
N LYS A 135 -12.32 -20.60 6.93
CA LYS A 135 -11.45 -21.50 7.69
C LYS A 135 -10.56 -22.37 6.80
N GLU A 136 -10.20 -21.87 5.63
CA GLU A 136 -9.43 -22.60 4.60
C GLU A 136 -8.12 -23.16 5.16
N ASP A 137 -7.38 -22.36 5.95
CA ASP A 137 -6.13 -22.77 6.62
C ASP A 137 -6.29 -23.94 7.61
N SER A 138 -7.48 -24.11 8.19
CA SER A 138 -7.73 -25.17 9.16
C SER A 138 -8.20 -26.48 8.52
N MET A 139 -8.40 -26.49 7.20
CA MET A 139 -8.88 -27.67 6.49
C MET A 139 -7.76 -28.68 6.30
N LYS A 140 -8.08 -29.94 6.58
CA LYS A 140 -7.14 -31.06 6.44
C LYS A 140 -7.18 -31.69 5.04
N ILE A 141 -7.35 -30.86 4.01
CA ILE A 141 -7.38 -31.33 2.63
C ILE A 141 -5.93 -31.45 2.14
N HIS A 142 -5.45 -32.67 1.99
CA HIS A 142 -4.09 -32.94 1.53
C HIS A 142 -4.00 -33.18 0.02
N GLN A 143 -5.13 -33.41 -0.65
CA GLN A 143 -5.18 -33.62 -2.09
C GLN A 143 -5.27 -32.28 -2.82
N VAL A 144 -4.31 -32.01 -3.71
CA VAL A 144 -4.20 -30.74 -4.46
C VAL A 144 -5.48 -30.41 -5.22
N GLN A 145 -6.06 -31.37 -5.96
CA GLN A 145 -7.28 -31.13 -6.74
C GLN A 145 -8.47 -30.74 -5.85
N ALA A 146 -8.62 -31.39 -4.70
CA ALA A 146 -9.69 -31.08 -3.75
C ALA A 146 -9.50 -29.69 -3.13
N ALA A 147 -8.26 -29.33 -2.79
CA ALA A 147 -7.92 -28.00 -2.28
C ALA A 147 -8.19 -26.90 -3.33
N THR A 148 -7.82 -27.13 -4.60
CA THR A 148 -8.08 -26.18 -5.70
C THR A 148 -9.57 -26.01 -5.95
N ASN A 149 -10.33 -27.11 -6.02
CA ASN A 149 -11.79 -27.04 -6.19
C ASN A 149 -12.44 -26.27 -5.04
N TRP A 150 -11.97 -26.49 -3.81
CA TRP A 150 -12.49 -25.79 -2.64
C TRP A 150 -12.17 -24.29 -2.66
N ALA A 151 -10.94 -23.91 -2.99
CA ALA A 151 -10.54 -22.51 -3.14
C ALA A 151 -11.40 -21.78 -4.20
N LEU A 152 -11.76 -22.47 -5.29
CA LEU A 152 -12.64 -21.95 -6.33
C LEU A 152 -14.06 -21.73 -5.78
N LEU A 153 -14.63 -22.71 -5.08
CA LEU A 153 -15.96 -22.60 -4.45
C LEU A 153 -16.01 -21.46 -3.42
N ASN A 154 -15.00 -21.31 -2.58
CA ASN A 154 -14.86 -20.19 -1.66
C ASN A 154 -14.84 -18.84 -2.38
N THR A 155 -14.14 -18.77 -3.52
CA THR A 155 -14.08 -17.55 -4.34
C THR A 155 -15.45 -17.24 -4.94
N LEU A 156 -16.16 -18.23 -5.46
CA LEU A 156 -17.51 -18.09 -6.00
C LEU A 156 -18.48 -17.62 -4.92
N GLY A 157 -18.50 -18.28 -3.75
CA GLY A 157 -19.35 -17.89 -2.63
C GLY A 157 -19.09 -16.45 -2.16
N LEU A 158 -17.82 -16.06 -2.04
CA LEU A 158 -17.44 -14.69 -1.70
C LEU A 158 -17.99 -13.66 -2.71
N ASN A 159 -17.87 -13.95 -4.00
CA ASN A 159 -18.35 -13.08 -5.06
C ASN A 159 -19.88 -13.00 -5.08
N ILE A 160 -20.59 -14.11 -4.83
CA ILE A 160 -22.05 -14.13 -4.71
C ILE A 160 -22.50 -13.23 -3.56
N PHE A 161 -21.90 -13.37 -2.37
CA PHE A 161 -22.27 -12.52 -1.23
C PHE A 161 -22.07 -11.02 -1.52
N ARG A 162 -20.95 -10.67 -2.17
CA ARG A 162 -20.71 -9.28 -2.60
C ARG A 162 -21.69 -8.81 -3.66
N GLY A 163 -22.01 -9.66 -4.64
CA GLY A 163 -22.99 -9.36 -5.68
C GLY A 163 -24.41 -9.14 -5.13
N LEU A 164 -24.75 -9.82 -4.03
CA LEU A 164 -25.99 -9.62 -3.29
C LEU A 164 -25.96 -8.39 -2.34
N GLY A 165 -24.86 -7.64 -2.32
CA GLY A 165 -24.71 -6.41 -1.53
C GLY A 165 -24.27 -6.62 -0.08
N PHE A 166 -23.87 -7.83 0.32
CA PHE A 166 -23.37 -8.08 1.66
C PHE A 166 -21.93 -7.56 1.82
N TRP A 167 -21.79 -6.45 2.54
CA TRP A 167 -20.48 -5.92 2.96
C TRP A 167 -19.86 -6.76 4.07
N SER A 168 -20.68 -7.36 4.94
CA SER A 168 -20.27 -8.32 5.97
C SER A 168 -20.51 -9.74 5.48
N ILE A 169 -19.44 -10.49 5.23
CA ILE A 169 -19.55 -11.89 4.79
C ILE A 169 -20.13 -12.79 5.88
N THR A 170 -19.90 -12.44 7.16
CA THR A 170 -20.54 -13.12 8.29
C THR A 170 -22.06 -12.95 8.27
N GLU A 171 -22.54 -11.76 7.90
CA GLU A 171 -23.98 -11.49 7.73
C GLU A 171 -24.55 -12.23 6.54
N GLY A 172 -23.87 -12.20 5.38
CA GLY A 172 -24.26 -12.99 4.21
C GLY A 172 -24.36 -14.48 4.50
N ARG A 173 -23.44 -15.03 5.30
CA ARG A 173 -23.47 -16.45 5.71
C ARG A 173 -24.63 -16.79 6.64
N ARG A 174 -24.96 -15.89 7.59
CA ARG A 174 -26.14 -16.04 8.45
C ARG A 174 -27.43 -15.93 7.65
N TRP A 175 -27.50 -14.97 6.73
CA TRP A 175 -28.62 -14.80 5.82
C TRP A 175 -28.84 -16.07 4.99
N LEU A 176 -27.78 -16.64 4.41
CA LEU A 176 -27.85 -17.88 3.65
C LEU A 176 -28.30 -19.07 4.51
N GLY A 177 -27.79 -19.17 5.74
CA GLY A 177 -28.22 -20.21 6.69
C GLY A 177 -29.71 -20.13 7.03
N ASN A 178 -30.29 -18.92 7.03
CA ASN A 178 -31.71 -18.69 7.26
C ASN A 178 -32.58 -18.76 5.98
N HIS A 179 -31.95 -18.84 4.80
CA HIS A 179 -32.61 -18.89 3.50
C HIS A 179 -32.02 -19.99 2.62
N TRP A 180 -31.84 -21.18 3.21
CA TRP A 180 -31.17 -22.31 2.54
C TRP A 180 -31.91 -22.73 1.25
N GLU A 181 -33.22 -22.48 1.18
CA GLU A 181 -34.06 -22.74 0.01
C GLU A 181 -33.59 -21.99 -1.24
N LYS A 182 -32.91 -20.84 -1.08
CA LYS A 182 -32.35 -20.06 -2.19
C LYS A 182 -31.11 -20.69 -2.82
N LEU A 183 -30.46 -21.64 -2.16
CA LEU A 183 -29.38 -22.42 -2.76
C LEU A 183 -29.90 -23.41 -3.81
N VAL A 184 -31.12 -23.91 -3.62
CA VAL A 184 -31.75 -24.89 -4.51
C VAL A 184 -32.27 -24.21 -5.78
N ALA A 185 -32.63 -22.93 -5.72
CA ALA A 185 -33.12 -22.17 -6.87
C ALA A 185 -32.03 -21.78 -7.91
N ILE A 186 -30.75 -22.13 -7.67
CA ILE A 186 -29.61 -21.83 -8.57
C ILE A 186 -29.28 -23.04 -9.47
N SER A 187 -29.96 -24.18 -9.28
CA SER A 187 -29.87 -25.36 -10.16
C SER A 187 -30.80 -25.27 -11.36
#